data_AF-A0A6M5XQ11-F1
#
_entry.id   AF-A0A6M5XQ11-F1
#
_cell.length_a   1.000
_cell.length_b   1.000
_cell.length_c   1.000
_cell.angle_alpha   90.00
_cell.angle_beta   90.00
_cell.angle_gamma   90.00
#
_symmetry.space_group_name_H-M   'P 1'
#
loop_
_entity.id
_entity.type
_entity.pdbx_description
1 polymer ?
#
loop_
_entity_poly.entity_id
_entity_poly.type
_entity_poly.pdbx_seq_one_letter_code
_entity_poly.pdbx_strand_id
1 'polypeptide(L)'
;WQAVIMLAVLTLPLGISTSKEYAELEWPIDILITVVWVAYAVVFFGTIMKRKTKHIYVSNWFFGAYILTIAILHIFNNLEMPASIWKSYSAYAGVQDAMVQWWYGHNAVGFFLTTSFLGMMYYFIPKQAERPIYSYRLSIVHFWALNFTYMWAGPHHLQHTSLPDWTQSLGMVFSLILLAPSWGGMINGIMTLSGAWHKLRSDPILKFLVVA
;
A
#
# COMPACT_ATOMS: atom_id res chain seq x y z
N TRP A 1 -15.54 8.31 2.01
CA TRP A 1 -14.20 8.61 2.54
C TRP A 1 -14.19 9.83 3.45
N GLN A 2 -14.70 11.01 3.03
CA GLN A 2 -14.70 12.20 3.90
C GLN A 2 -15.34 11.99 5.29
N ALA A 3 -16.43 11.23 5.38
CA ALA A 3 -17.03 10.87 6.67
C ALA A 3 -16.07 10.10 7.59
N VAL A 4 -15.25 9.19 7.04
CA VAL A 4 -14.21 8.46 7.80
C VAL A 4 -13.17 9.44 8.36
N ILE A 5 -12.67 10.36 7.52
CA ILE A 5 -11.69 11.36 7.95
C ILE A 5 -12.28 12.25 9.05
N MET A 6 -13.51 12.72 8.87
CA MET A 6 -14.19 13.55 9.88
C MET A 6 -14.37 12.79 11.20
N LEU A 7 -14.75 11.51 11.14
CA LEU A 7 -14.85 10.68 12.33
C LEU A 7 -13.49 10.53 13.01
N ALA A 8 -12.41 10.25 12.27
CA ALA A 8 -11.06 10.18 12.82
C ALA A 8 -10.63 11.47 13.53
N VAL A 9 -10.88 12.64 12.92
CA VAL A 9 -10.59 13.96 13.49
C VAL A 9 -11.39 14.20 14.78
N LEU A 10 -12.58 13.63 14.91
CA LEU A 10 -13.41 13.78 16.11
C LEU A 10 -13.05 12.75 17.19
N THR A 11 -12.85 11.48 16.84
CA THR A 11 -12.72 10.38 17.80
C THR A 11 -11.32 10.29 18.39
N LEU A 12 -10.26 10.46 17.59
CA LEU A 12 -8.89 10.30 18.07
C LEU A 12 -8.52 11.31 19.17
N PRO A 13 -8.84 12.62 19.06
CA PRO A 13 -8.58 13.57 20.15
C PRO A 13 -9.40 13.33 21.42
N LEU A 14 -10.52 12.61 21.31
CA LEU A 14 -11.33 12.19 22.45
C LEU A 14 -10.76 10.94 23.16
N GLY A 15 -9.60 10.43 22.70
CA GLY A 15 -8.95 9.24 23.26
C GLY A 15 -9.59 7.92 22.82
N ILE A 16 -10.48 7.95 21.83
CA ILE A 16 -11.14 6.76 21.27
C ILE A 16 -10.17 6.13 20.28
N SER A 17 -9.48 5.08 20.73
CA SER A 17 -8.53 4.35 19.90
C SER A 17 -8.39 2.88 20.27
N THR A 18 -8.12 2.05 19.26
CA THR A 18 -7.71 0.64 19.39
C THR A 18 -6.26 0.49 19.88
N SER A 19 -5.46 1.56 19.88
CA SER A 19 -4.00 1.60 20.13
C SER A 19 -3.12 0.88 19.10
N LYS A 20 -3.70 0.35 18.01
CA LYS A 20 -2.97 -0.26 16.90
C LYS A 20 -2.52 0.81 15.90
N GLU A 21 -1.22 0.89 15.63
CA GLU A 21 -0.65 1.85 14.67
C GLU A 21 -1.27 1.69 13.27
N TYR A 22 -1.65 2.81 12.65
CA TYR A 22 -2.34 2.90 11.36
C TYR A 22 -3.72 2.20 11.32
N ALA A 23 -4.23 1.71 12.45
CA ALA A 23 -5.52 1.05 12.60
C ALA A 23 -6.23 1.55 13.87
N GLU A 24 -6.04 2.83 14.21
CA GLU A 24 -6.41 3.40 15.50
C GLU A 24 -7.92 3.57 15.68
N LEU A 25 -8.68 3.61 14.59
CA LEU A 25 -10.11 3.88 14.61
C LEU A 25 -10.89 2.67 15.12
N GLU A 26 -11.92 2.90 15.91
CA GLU A 26 -12.72 1.84 16.53
C GLU A 26 -13.73 1.21 15.54
N TRP A 27 -14.20 0.01 15.88
CA TRP A 27 -14.96 -0.90 15.01
C TRP A 27 -16.10 -0.29 14.16
N PRO A 28 -16.91 0.70 14.59
CA PRO A 28 -17.94 1.26 13.71
C PRO A 28 -17.33 1.97 12.50
N ILE A 29 -16.17 2.61 12.69
CA ILE A 29 -15.45 3.31 11.63
C ILE A 29 -14.76 2.30 10.72
N ASP A 30 -14.27 1.18 11.25
CA ASP A 30 -13.68 0.10 10.45
C ASP A 30 -14.68 -0.56 9.51
N ILE A 31 -15.93 -0.76 9.98
CA ILE A 31 -17.02 -1.22 9.13
C ILE A 31 -17.31 -0.19 8.03
N LEU A 32 -17.37 1.10 8.38
CA LEU A 32 -17.58 2.18 7.41
C LEU A 32 -16.47 2.21 6.35
N ILE A 33 -15.20 2.08 6.76
CA ILE A 33 -14.05 1.97 5.86
C ILE A 33 -14.25 0.78 4.93
N THR A 34 -14.57 -0.39 5.47
CA THR A 34 -14.79 -1.62 4.69
C THR A 34 -15.86 -1.42 3.61
N VAL A 35 -17.01 -0.86 3.97
CA VAL A 35 -18.11 -0.60 3.02
C VAL A 35 -17.68 0.37 1.92
N VAL A 36 -17.03 1.48 2.28
CA VAL A 36 -16.54 2.47 1.32
C VAL A 36 -15.46 1.87 0.41
N TRP A 37 -14.60 1.02 0.95
CA TRP A 37 -13.52 0.38 0.22
C TRP A 37 -14.04 -0.67 -0.77
N VAL A 38 -15.05 -1.45 -0.39
CA VAL A 38 -15.74 -2.38 -1.29
C VAL A 38 -16.38 -1.61 -2.44
N ALA A 39 -17.05 -0.48 -2.16
CA ALA A 39 -17.61 0.37 -3.20
C ALA A 39 -16.51 0.90 -4.15
N TYR A 40 -15.37 1.34 -3.60
CA TYR A 40 -14.21 1.77 -4.38
C TYR A 40 -13.66 0.64 -5.27
N ALA A 41 -13.53 -0.56 -4.73
CA ALA A 41 -13.07 -1.73 -5.47
C ALA A 41 -14.02 -2.07 -6.64
N VAL A 42 -15.33 -2.08 -6.40
CA VAL A 42 -16.34 -2.31 -7.45
C VAL A 42 -16.24 -1.26 -8.55
N VAL A 43 -16.08 0.01 -8.20
CA VAL A 43 -15.92 1.09 -9.19
C VAL A 43 -14.64 0.90 -10.02
N PHE A 44 -13.51 0.64 -9.36
CA PHE A 44 -12.23 0.48 -10.03
C PHE A 44 -12.20 -0.76 -10.95
N PHE A 45 -12.51 -1.94 -10.42
CA PHE A 45 -12.51 -3.17 -11.20
C PHE A 45 -13.62 -3.20 -12.24
N GLY A 46 -14.80 -2.65 -11.94
CA GLY A 46 -15.88 -2.46 -12.91
C GLY A 46 -15.46 -1.58 -14.10
N THR A 47 -14.61 -0.57 -13.86
CA THR A 47 -14.02 0.25 -14.92
C THR A 47 -13.05 -0.55 -15.78
N ILE A 48 -12.19 -1.38 -15.17
CA ILE A 48 -11.26 -2.28 -15.89
C ILE A 48 -12.02 -3.30 -16.77
N MET A 49 -13.16 -3.81 -16.29
CA MET A 49 -13.98 -4.77 -17.03
C MET A 49 -14.60 -4.16 -18.29
N LYS A 50 -14.94 -2.86 -18.26
CA LYS A 50 -15.54 -2.13 -19.38
C LYS A 50 -14.51 -1.48 -20.33
N ARG A 51 -13.22 -1.82 -20.19
CA ARG A 51 -12.15 -1.23 -21.01
C ARG A 51 -12.32 -1.56 -22.50
N LYS A 52 -11.82 -0.67 -23.36
CA LYS A 52 -11.80 -0.88 -24.82
C LYS A 52 -10.55 -1.62 -25.31
N THR A 53 -9.42 -1.44 -24.62
CA THR A 53 -8.14 -2.07 -25.00
C THR A 53 -8.07 -3.50 -24.49
N LYS A 54 -7.49 -4.42 -25.28
CA LYS A 54 -7.31 -5.81 -24.83
C LYS A 54 -6.43 -5.90 -23.57
N HIS A 55 -5.35 -5.13 -23.54
CA HIS A 55 -4.39 -5.11 -22.43
C HIS A 55 -4.83 -4.16 -21.31
N ILE A 56 -4.52 -4.54 -20.08
CA ILE A 56 -4.60 -3.70 -18.89
C ILE A 56 -3.22 -3.11 -18.67
N TYR A 57 -3.14 -1.80 -18.52
CA TYR A 57 -1.88 -1.09 -18.32
C TYR A 57 -1.29 -1.38 -16.92
N VAL A 58 0.04 -1.36 -16.81
CA VAL A 58 0.77 -1.72 -15.58
C VAL A 58 0.36 -0.87 -14.38
N SER A 59 0.08 0.42 -14.58
CA SER A 59 -0.49 1.30 -13.54
C SER A 59 -1.71 0.68 -12.85
N ASN A 60 -2.59 0.04 -13.61
CA ASN A 60 -3.79 -0.60 -13.08
C ASN A 60 -3.49 -1.93 -12.38
N TRP A 61 -2.36 -2.58 -12.67
CA TRP A 61 -1.92 -3.76 -11.91
C TRP A 61 -1.56 -3.35 -10.49
N PHE A 62 -0.78 -2.28 -10.35
CA PHE A 62 -0.42 -1.68 -9.07
C PHE A 62 -1.66 -1.19 -8.29
N PHE A 63 -2.53 -0.40 -8.92
CA PHE A 63 -3.78 0.02 -8.24
C PHE A 63 -4.68 -1.16 -7.86
N GLY A 64 -4.80 -2.18 -8.72
CA GLY A 64 -5.58 -3.37 -8.42
C GLY A 64 -5.03 -4.14 -7.23
N ALA A 65 -3.71 -4.35 -7.17
CA ALA A 65 -3.04 -5.01 -6.06
C ALA A 65 -3.18 -4.22 -4.76
N TYR A 66 -2.99 -2.90 -4.81
CA TYR A 66 -3.24 -1.99 -3.69
C TYR A 66 -4.65 -2.14 -3.12
N ILE A 67 -5.68 -2.07 -3.98
CA ILE A 67 -7.07 -2.11 -3.54
C ILE A 67 -7.38 -3.43 -2.84
N LEU A 68 -6.99 -4.56 -3.44
CA LEU A 68 -7.28 -5.88 -2.91
C LEU A 68 -6.52 -6.14 -1.61
N THR A 69 -5.22 -5.86 -1.59
CA THR A 69 -4.40 -6.13 -0.42
C THR A 69 -4.81 -5.25 0.76
N ILE A 70 -5.07 -3.95 0.57
CA ILE A 70 -5.53 -3.09 1.66
C ILE A 70 -6.88 -3.54 2.22
N ALA A 71 -7.80 -4.02 1.37
CA ALA A 71 -9.07 -4.59 1.86
C ALA A 71 -8.83 -5.79 2.79
N ILE A 72 -7.95 -6.71 2.38
CA ILE A 72 -7.60 -7.90 3.17
C ILE A 72 -6.92 -7.48 4.48
N LEU A 73 -5.92 -6.61 4.41
CA LEU A 73 -5.18 -6.13 5.57
C LEU A 73 -6.10 -5.45 6.59
N HIS A 74 -6.95 -4.54 6.13
CA HIS A 74 -7.92 -3.83 6.97
C HIS A 74 -8.86 -4.80 7.68
N ILE A 75 -9.44 -5.75 6.95
CA ILE A 75 -10.38 -6.72 7.55
C ILE A 75 -9.69 -7.58 8.61
N PHE A 76 -8.50 -8.11 8.32
CA PHE A 76 -7.85 -9.06 9.21
C PHE A 76 -7.15 -8.41 10.40
N ASN A 77 -6.58 -7.21 10.28
CA ASN A 77 -6.01 -6.54 11.45
C ASN A 77 -7.05 -6.00 12.42
N ASN A 78 -8.24 -5.67 11.90
CA ASN A 78 -9.33 -5.07 12.65
C ASN A 78 -10.43 -6.11 12.97
N LEU A 79 -10.06 -7.39 13.05
CA LEU A 79 -10.91 -8.38 13.73
C LEU A 79 -10.85 -8.10 15.23
N GLU A 80 -11.97 -7.66 15.78
CA GLU A 80 -12.04 -7.23 17.18
C GLU A 80 -13.43 -7.48 17.76
N MET A 81 -13.47 -7.68 19.08
CA MET A 81 -14.69 -7.91 19.85
C MET A 81 -15.20 -6.58 20.42
N PRO A 82 -16.36 -6.08 19.99
CA PRO A 82 -16.94 -4.86 20.54
C PRO A 82 -17.29 -5.01 22.03
N ALA A 83 -16.77 -4.12 22.86
CA ALA A 83 -17.14 -3.97 24.27
C ALA A 83 -18.17 -2.85 24.47
N SER A 84 -18.13 -1.81 23.63
CA SER A 84 -19.13 -0.74 23.53
C SER A 84 -19.11 -0.13 22.13
N ILE A 85 -19.93 0.88 21.85
CA ILE A 85 -19.94 1.54 20.52
C ILE A 85 -18.59 2.18 20.17
N TRP A 86 -17.82 2.68 21.15
CA TRP A 86 -16.52 3.31 20.95
C TRP A 86 -15.39 2.54 21.66
N LYS A 87 -15.57 1.23 21.86
CA LYS A 87 -14.54 0.38 22.45
C LYS A 87 -14.61 -1.05 21.95
N SER A 88 -13.47 -1.58 21.55
CA SER A 88 -13.24 -2.97 21.17
C SER A 88 -11.98 -3.53 21.84
N TYR A 89 -11.80 -4.85 21.72
CA TYR A 89 -10.54 -5.54 22.00
C TYR A 89 -10.15 -6.40 20.81
N SER A 90 -8.87 -6.36 20.42
CA SER A 90 -8.32 -7.18 19.32
C SER A 90 -8.69 -8.65 19.49
N ALA A 91 -9.00 -9.32 18.38
CA ALA A 91 -9.19 -10.78 18.36
C ALA A 91 -7.88 -11.54 18.63
N TYR A 92 -6.75 -10.86 18.58
CA TYR A 92 -5.42 -11.41 18.83
C TYR A 92 -4.84 -10.85 20.13
N ALA A 93 -3.82 -11.53 20.67
CA ALA A 93 -3.04 -11.04 21.80
C ALA A 93 -1.55 -11.35 21.65
N GLY A 94 -0.70 -10.67 22.42
CA GLY A 94 0.72 -10.97 22.54
C GLY A 94 1.47 -11.00 21.21
N VAL A 95 2.27 -12.04 20.99
CA VAL A 95 3.13 -12.15 19.79
C VAL A 95 2.32 -12.32 18.50
N GLN A 96 1.13 -12.92 18.57
CA GLN A 96 0.24 -13.06 17.42
C GLN A 96 -0.32 -11.70 17.02
N ASP A 97 -0.77 -10.90 18.00
CA ASP A 97 -1.27 -9.55 17.73
C ASP A 97 -0.18 -8.65 17.17
N ALA A 98 1.04 -8.74 17.71
CA ALA A 98 2.19 -8.03 17.19
C ALA A 98 2.49 -8.42 15.72
N MET A 99 2.46 -9.71 15.40
CA MET A 99 2.69 -10.18 14.03
C MET A 99 1.61 -9.66 13.09
N VAL A 100 0.32 -9.85 13.40
CA VAL A 100 -0.78 -9.35 12.57
C VAL A 100 -0.71 -7.84 12.40
N GLN A 101 -0.40 -7.12 13.49
CA GLN A 101 -0.24 -5.67 13.50
C GLN A 101 0.86 -5.20 12.54
N TRP A 102 2.02 -5.87 12.51
CA TRP A 102 3.12 -5.43 11.64
C TRP A 102 3.09 -6.04 10.25
N TRP A 103 2.43 -7.18 10.07
CA TRP A 103 1.98 -7.63 8.76
C TRP A 103 1.04 -6.58 8.14
N TYR A 104 0.09 -6.06 8.92
CA TYR A 104 -0.75 -4.93 8.52
C TYR A 104 0.05 -3.66 8.28
N GLY A 105 0.74 -3.13 9.29
CA GLY A 105 1.38 -1.82 9.25
C GLY A 105 2.44 -1.69 8.15
N HIS A 106 3.29 -2.72 7.99
CA HIS A 106 4.28 -2.71 6.91
C HIS A 106 3.61 -2.72 5.53
N ASN A 107 2.59 -3.56 5.34
CA ASN A 107 1.90 -3.65 4.06
C ASN A 107 0.90 -2.51 3.83
N ALA A 108 0.48 -1.78 4.87
CA ALA A 108 -0.20 -0.51 4.73
C ALA A 108 0.72 0.48 4.01
N VAL A 109 1.97 0.66 4.47
CA VAL A 109 2.96 1.44 3.74
C VAL A 109 3.25 0.82 2.36
N GLY A 110 3.45 -0.51 2.29
CA GLY A 110 3.80 -1.20 1.05
C GLY A 110 2.76 -1.13 -0.07
N PHE A 111 1.48 -1.21 0.27
CA PHE A 111 0.42 -1.22 -0.72
C PHE A 111 -0.24 0.14 -0.86
N PHE A 112 -0.55 0.81 0.26
CA PHE A 112 -1.16 2.13 0.23
C PHE A 112 -0.16 3.21 -0.22
N LEU A 113 1.07 3.23 0.33
CA LEU A 113 2.02 4.31 0.06
C LEU A 113 3.06 3.98 -1.01
N THR A 114 3.39 2.70 -1.23
CA THR A 114 4.34 2.32 -2.30
C THR A 114 3.60 1.86 -3.55
N THR A 115 2.78 0.81 -3.46
CA THR A 115 2.13 0.20 -4.64
C THR A 115 1.16 1.19 -5.31
N SER A 116 0.31 1.90 -4.57
CA SER A 116 -0.60 2.88 -5.17
C SER A 116 0.13 4.05 -5.83
N PHE A 117 1.23 4.52 -5.23
CA PHE A 117 2.06 5.61 -5.77
C PHE A 117 2.88 5.14 -6.97
N LEU A 118 3.33 3.88 -7.02
CA LEU A 118 3.87 3.28 -8.25
C LEU A 118 2.81 3.25 -9.35
N GLY A 119 1.55 2.96 -9.02
CA GLY A 119 0.41 3.11 -9.94
C GLY A 119 0.33 4.52 -10.52
N MET A 120 0.42 5.55 -9.67
CA MET A 120 0.47 6.95 -10.10
C MET A 120 1.70 7.25 -10.97
N MET A 121 2.89 6.85 -10.53
CA MET A 121 4.16 7.02 -11.24
C MET A 121 4.07 6.46 -12.65
N TYR A 122 3.54 5.24 -12.80
CA TYR A 122 3.39 4.57 -14.09
C TYR A 122 2.46 5.29 -15.06
N TYR A 123 1.53 6.11 -14.57
CA TYR A 123 0.68 6.94 -15.41
C TYR A 123 1.30 8.33 -15.66
N PHE A 124 1.65 9.03 -14.59
CA PHE A 124 2.03 10.45 -14.65
C PHE A 124 3.43 10.69 -15.21
N ILE A 125 4.44 9.85 -14.92
CA ILE A 125 5.80 10.07 -15.45
C ILE A 125 5.80 9.97 -16.98
N PRO A 126 5.35 8.87 -17.61
CA PRO A 126 5.36 8.77 -19.07
C PRO A 126 4.49 9.86 -19.71
N LYS A 127 3.37 10.20 -19.07
CA LYS A 127 2.43 11.21 -19.58
C LYS A 127 3.03 12.62 -19.57
N GLN A 128 3.67 13.02 -18.47
CA GLN A 128 4.27 14.35 -18.31
C GLN A 128 5.58 14.47 -19.10
N ALA A 129 6.39 13.42 -19.11
CA ALA A 129 7.63 13.39 -19.87
C ALA A 129 7.39 13.29 -21.39
N GLU A 130 6.21 12.81 -21.81
CA GLU A 130 5.88 12.44 -23.20
C GLU A 130 6.87 11.42 -23.76
N ARG A 131 7.19 10.41 -22.94
CA ARG A 131 8.14 9.34 -23.27
C ARG A 131 7.46 7.99 -23.05
N PRO A 132 7.77 6.98 -23.87
CA PRO A 132 7.35 5.61 -23.56
C PRO A 132 8.01 5.14 -22.26
N ILE A 133 7.34 4.25 -21.52
CA ILE A 133 7.96 3.58 -20.37
C ILE A 133 9.26 2.91 -20.84
N TYR A 134 10.31 3.05 -20.03
CA TYR A 134 11.62 2.49 -20.30
C TYR A 134 11.61 0.97 -20.54
N SER A 135 11.13 0.16 -19.60
CA SER A 135 11.17 -1.30 -19.70
C SER A 135 9.88 -1.97 -19.23
N TYR A 136 9.15 -2.55 -20.19
CA TYR A 136 7.98 -3.38 -19.90
C TYR A 136 8.35 -4.69 -19.17
N ARG A 137 9.50 -5.29 -19.49
CA ARG A 137 9.96 -6.51 -18.78
C ARG A 137 10.27 -6.21 -17.32
N LEU A 138 10.91 -5.07 -17.05
CA LEU A 138 11.14 -4.62 -15.68
C LEU A 138 9.81 -4.38 -14.97
N SER A 139 8.82 -3.81 -15.66
CA SER A 139 7.45 -3.62 -15.16
C SER A 139 6.81 -4.93 -14.68
N ILE A 140 7.04 -6.05 -15.37
CA ILE A 140 6.53 -7.37 -14.95
C ILE A 140 7.30 -7.88 -13.73
N VAL A 141 8.63 -7.93 -13.83
CA VAL A 141 9.48 -8.54 -12.79
C VAL A 141 9.31 -7.80 -11.48
N HIS A 142 9.44 -6.48 -11.50
CA HIS A 142 9.35 -5.70 -10.27
C HIS A 142 7.92 -5.70 -9.70
N PHE A 143 6.87 -5.73 -10.53
CA PHE A 143 5.50 -5.84 -10.03
C PHE A 143 5.30 -7.14 -9.25
N TRP A 144 5.59 -8.29 -9.85
CA TRP A 144 5.34 -9.57 -9.19
C TRP A 144 6.26 -9.80 -7.99
N ALA A 145 7.54 -9.50 -8.13
CA ALA A 145 8.49 -9.64 -7.04
C ALA A 145 8.13 -8.71 -5.88
N LEU A 146 7.80 -7.43 -6.15
CA LEU A 146 7.42 -6.48 -5.10
C LEU A 146 6.19 -6.96 -4.32
N ASN A 147 5.09 -7.27 -5.03
CA ASN A 147 3.83 -7.63 -4.39
C ASN A 147 3.94 -8.95 -3.60
N PHE A 148 4.76 -9.89 -4.06
CA PHE A 148 5.02 -11.13 -3.33
C PHE A 148 5.89 -10.89 -2.09
N THR A 149 7.04 -10.22 -2.23
CA THR A 149 8.02 -10.12 -1.14
C THR A 149 7.59 -9.15 -0.04
N TYR A 150 6.83 -8.09 -0.36
CA TYR A 150 6.35 -7.13 0.64
C TYR A 150 5.53 -7.82 1.75
N MET A 151 4.78 -8.86 1.39
CA MET A 151 3.89 -9.56 2.31
C MET A 151 4.62 -10.28 3.45
N TRP A 152 5.91 -10.51 3.29
CA TRP A 152 6.77 -11.19 4.25
C TRP A 152 7.55 -10.24 5.15
N ALA A 153 7.61 -8.95 4.84
CA ALA A 153 8.53 -8.02 5.49
C ALA A 153 8.03 -7.48 6.85
N GLY A 154 6.77 -7.77 7.25
CA GLY A 154 6.21 -7.34 8.54
C GLY A 154 7.10 -7.60 9.77
N PRO A 155 7.69 -8.79 9.96
CA PRO A 155 8.52 -9.10 11.13
C PRO A 155 9.80 -8.26 11.27
N HIS A 156 10.20 -7.46 10.27
CA HIS A 156 11.34 -6.54 10.42
C HIS A 156 11.09 -5.42 11.47
N HIS A 157 9.84 -5.20 11.86
CA HIS A 157 9.46 -4.29 12.96
C HIS A 157 9.61 -4.94 14.34
N LEU A 158 9.83 -6.26 14.38
CA LEU A 158 9.76 -7.09 15.58
C LEU A 158 11.09 -7.81 15.84
N GLN A 159 12.20 -7.23 15.39
CA GLN A 159 13.54 -7.79 15.60
C GLN A 159 13.92 -7.69 17.07
N HIS A 160 14.50 -8.78 17.60
CA HIS A 160 14.89 -8.91 19.01
C HIS A 160 13.73 -8.66 20.00
N THR A 161 12.51 -9.04 19.60
CA THR A 161 11.32 -9.02 20.46
C THR A 161 10.97 -10.44 20.93
N SER A 162 9.80 -10.60 21.55
CA SER A 162 9.24 -11.91 21.92
C SER A 162 8.73 -12.72 20.72
N LEU A 163 8.70 -12.15 19.50
CA LEU A 163 8.34 -12.88 18.28
C LEU A 163 9.36 -14.01 18.02
N PRO A 164 8.95 -15.23 17.62
CA PRO A 164 9.90 -16.32 17.37
C PRO A 164 10.97 -15.98 16.32
N ASP A 165 12.23 -16.34 16.59
CA ASP A 165 13.41 -16.00 15.77
C ASP A 165 13.29 -16.40 14.29
N TRP A 166 12.62 -17.52 13.99
CA TRP A 166 12.40 -17.96 12.61
C TRP A 166 11.55 -16.94 11.83
N THR A 167 10.54 -16.35 12.47
CA THR A 167 9.67 -15.34 11.87
C THR A 167 10.43 -14.04 11.66
N GLN A 168 11.26 -13.64 12.63
CA GLN A 168 12.12 -12.47 12.53
C GLN A 168 13.10 -12.62 11.35
N SER A 169 13.73 -13.80 11.22
CA SER A 169 14.68 -14.11 10.15
C SER A 169 14.02 -14.09 8.77
N LEU A 170 12.79 -14.60 8.63
CA LEU A 170 12.02 -14.48 7.40
C LEU A 170 11.78 -13.02 7.02
N GLY A 171 11.34 -12.19 7.99
CA GLY A 171 11.13 -10.77 7.77
C GLY A 171 12.40 -10.06 7.32
N MET A 172 13.53 -10.34 7.97
CA MET A 172 14.84 -9.78 7.58
C MET A 172 15.22 -10.18 6.15
N VAL A 173 15.19 -11.48 5.83
CA VAL A 173 15.61 -11.99 4.51
C VAL A 173 14.75 -11.42 3.40
N PHE A 174 13.42 -11.43 3.56
CA PHE A 174 12.52 -10.87 2.55
C PHE A 174 12.62 -9.35 2.43
N SER A 175 12.93 -8.63 3.51
CA SER A 175 13.19 -7.19 3.46
C SER A 175 14.46 -6.86 2.66
N LEU A 176 15.51 -7.69 2.79
CA LEU A 176 16.71 -7.55 1.95
C LEU A 176 16.43 -7.84 0.48
N ILE A 177 15.66 -8.90 0.19
CA ILE A 177 15.25 -9.22 -1.18
C ILE A 177 14.39 -8.10 -1.77
N LEU A 178 13.51 -7.49 -0.97
CA LEU A 178 12.58 -6.43 -1.35
C LEU A 178 13.27 -5.18 -1.92
N LEU A 179 14.56 -4.96 -1.64
CA LEU A 179 15.34 -3.86 -2.20
C LEU A 179 15.34 -3.89 -3.74
N ALA A 180 15.57 -5.06 -4.34
CA ALA A 180 15.68 -5.21 -5.79
C ALA A 180 14.38 -4.82 -6.55
N PRO A 181 13.19 -5.37 -6.23
CA PRO A 181 11.96 -4.98 -6.91
C PRO A 181 11.51 -3.55 -6.58
N SER A 182 11.84 -3.04 -5.39
CA SER A 182 11.57 -1.64 -5.03
C SER A 182 12.35 -0.68 -5.95
N TRP A 183 13.65 -0.90 -6.10
CA TRP A 183 14.48 -0.12 -7.03
C TRP A 183 14.09 -0.33 -8.49
N GLY A 184 13.53 -1.49 -8.84
CA GLY A 184 12.96 -1.71 -10.17
C GLY A 184 11.90 -0.68 -10.56
N GLY A 185 11.09 -0.21 -9.59
CA GLY A 185 10.12 0.86 -9.81
C GLY A 185 10.80 2.20 -10.11
N MET A 186 11.72 2.60 -9.24
CA MET A 186 12.52 3.83 -9.38
C MET A 186 13.27 3.86 -10.71
N ILE A 187 13.99 2.78 -11.05
CA ILE A 187 14.75 2.66 -12.31
C ILE A 187 13.80 2.82 -13.50
N ASN A 188 12.63 2.17 -13.49
CA ASN A 188 11.71 2.26 -14.61
C ASN A 188 11.11 3.67 -14.75
N GLY A 189 10.83 4.36 -13.64
CA GLY A 189 10.39 5.75 -13.62
C GLY A 189 11.48 6.70 -14.12
N ILE A 190 12.66 6.70 -13.50
CA ILE A 190 13.76 7.60 -13.84
C ILE A 190 14.25 7.39 -15.28
N MET A 191 14.46 6.13 -15.69
CA MET A 191 14.98 5.85 -17.03
C MET A 191 13.96 6.20 -18.13
N THR A 192 12.66 6.31 -17.81
CA THR A 192 11.65 6.84 -18.73
C THR A 192 11.93 8.29 -19.12
N LEU A 193 12.58 9.08 -18.25
CA LEU A 193 13.02 10.44 -18.56
C LEU A 193 14.30 10.52 -19.41
N SER A 194 14.96 9.41 -19.73
CA SER A 194 16.19 9.44 -20.55
C SER A 194 15.93 10.22 -21.85
N GLY A 195 16.73 11.23 -22.14
CA GLY A 195 16.55 12.17 -23.27
C GLY A 195 15.59 13.35 -23.03
N ALA A 196 14.82 13.33 -21.93
CA ALA A 196 13.90 14.40 -21.52
C ALA A 196 14.38 15.17 -20.27
N TRP A 197 15.58 14.92 -19.77
CA TRP A 197 16.16 15.59 -18.58
C TRP A 197 16.15 17.11 -18.65
N HIS A 198 16.24 17.70 -19.85
CA HIS A 198 16.15 19.15 -20.03
C HIS A 198 14.81 19.73 -19.58
N LYS A 199 13.71 18.95 -19.65
CA LYS A 199 12.38 19.34 -19.15
C LYS A 199 12.39 19.59 -17.65
N LEU A 200 13.31 18.99 -16.88
CA LEU A 200 13.45 19.27 -15.46
C LEU A 200 13.87 20.71 -15.17
N ARG A 201 14.31 21.51 -16.14
CA ARG A 201 14.60 22.93 -15.90
C ARG A 201 13.33 23.80 -15.99
N SER A 202 12.40 23.42 -16.86
CA SER A 202 11.22 24.22 -17.21
C SER A 202 9.90 23.69 -16.64
N ASP A 203 9.80 22.38 -16.35
CA ASP A 203 8.58 21.74 -15.88
C ASP A 203 8.68 21.37 -14.40
N PRO A 204 8.04 22.14 -13.49
CA PRO A 204 8.04 21.84 -12.07
C PRO A 204 7.24 20.58 -11.72
N ILE A 205 6.22 20.20 -12.49
CA ILE A 205 5.45 18.98 -12.25
C ILE A 205 6.37 17.77 -12.43
N LEU A 206 7.16 17.77 -13.50
CA LEU A 206 8.13 16.71 -13.75
C LEU A 206 9.26 16.69 -12.70
N LYS A 207 9.66 17.84 -12.14
CA LYS A 207 10.58 17.87 -10.97
C LYS A 207 9.98 17.14 -9.78
N PHE A 208 8.72 17.42 -9.44
CA PHE A 208 8.05 16.71 -8.34
C PHE A 208 8.02 15.21 -8.57
N LEU A 209 7.65 14.77 -9.78
CA LEU A 209 7.56 13.35 -10.11
C LEU A 209 8.90 12.59 -10.10
N VAL A 210 10.04 13.29 -10.21
CA VAL A 210 11.38 12.68 -10.20
C VAL A 210 12.01 12.69 -8.81
N VAL A 211 11.70 13.70 -7.99
CA VAL A 211 12.30 13.88 -6.67
C VAL A 211 11.50 13.20 -5.56
N ALA A 212 10.17 13.18 -5.68
CA ALA A 212 9.27 12.55 -4.71
C ALA A 212 9.26 11.02 -4.85
#